data_AF-A0A7D5ZNC4-F1
#
_entry.id   AF-A0A7D5ZNC4-F1
#
_cell.length_a   1.000
_cell.length_b   1.000
_cell.length_c   1.000
_cell.angle_alpha   90.00
_cell.angle_beta   90.00
_cell.angle_gamma   90.00
#
_symmetry.space_group_name_H-M   'P 1'
#
loop_
_entity.id
_entity.type
_entity.pdbx_description
1 polymer ?
#
loop_
_entity_poly.entity_id
_entity_poly.type
_entity_poly.pdbx_seq_one_letter_code
_entity_poly.pdbx_strand_id
1 'polypeptide(L)'
;MDFFYRFIFPVLILGSFAGSLLYMLCARLVYDHLHEYYRDALPEKSEIAFGDADDGMGAYIASVWYASRTGSYKRIQSNTWLKFYVLTRVLGAFTGICLLGLVMSFLFWGHLKAWLL
;
A
#
# COMPACT_ATOMS: atom_id res chain seq x y z
N MET A 1 18.10 -8.12 -23.08
CA MET A 1 18.43 -8.47 -21.68
C MET A 1 18.91 -7.26 -20.88
N ASP A 2 19.87 -6.45 -21.36
CA ASP A 2 20.46 -5.36 -20.56
C ASP A 2 19.48 -4.28 -20.08
N PHE A 3 18.50 -3.89 -20.89
CA PHE A 3 17.53 -2.86 -20.49
C PHE A 3 16.70 -3.27 -19.25
N PHE A 4 16.29 -4.55 -19.18
CA PHE A 4 15.52 -5.06 -18.06
C PHE A 4 16.35 -5.05 -16.78
N TYR A 5 17.58 -5.56 -16.80
CA TYR A 5 18.43 -5.61 -15.60
C TYR A 5 18.97 -4.24 -15.18
N ARG A 6 19.20 -3.32 -16.12
CA ARG A 6 19.73 -1.98 -15.81
C ARG A 6 18.67 -1.01 -15.32
N PHE A 7 17.44 -1.12 -15.79
CA PHE A 7 16.40 -0.12 -15.51
C PHE A 7 15.17 -0.72 -14.82
N ILE A 8 14.57 -1.75 -15.39
CA ILE A 8 13.28 -2.27 -14.89
C ILE A 8 13.45 -2.98 -13.55
N PHE A 9 14.41 -3.90 -13.44
CA PHE A 9 14.65 -4.69 -12.24
C PHE A 9 15.01 -3.84 -11.00
N PRO A 10 15.96 -2.87 -11.07
CA PRO A 10 16.24 -2.02 -9.93
C PRO A 10 15.06 -1.10 -9.56
N VAL A 11 14.27 -0.63 -10.54
CA VAL A 11 13.05 0.16 -10.25
C VAL A 11 12.00 -0.69 -9.56
N LEU A 12 11.82 -1.96 -9.95
CA LEU A 12 10.91 -2.89 -9.27
C LEU A 12 11.36 -3.18 -7.84
N ILE A 13 12.66 -3.38 -7.60
CA ILE A 13 13.22 -3.62 -6.26
C ILE A 13 13.08 -2.36 -5.39
N LEU A 14 13.55 -1.20 -5.87
CA LEU A 14 13.47 0.04 -5.11
C LEU A 14 12.02 0.47 -4.90
N GLY A 15 11.17 0.36 -5.92
CA GLY A 15 9.75 0.70 -5.85
C GLY A 15 8.95 -0.22 -4.92
N SER A 16 9.31 -1.50 -4.83
CA SER A 16 8.68 -2.42 -3.88
C SER A 16 9.18 -2.18 -2.45
N PHE A 17 10.50 -2.09 -2.24
CA PHE A 17 11.07 -1.99 -0.89
C PHE A 17 10.94 -0.59 -0.28
N ALA A 18 11.41 0.45 -0.98
CA ALA A 18 11.29 1.83 -0.50
C ALA A 18 9.81 2.27 -0.50
N GLY A 19 9.04 1.85 -1.51
CA GLY A 19 7.62 2.11 -1.57
C GLY A 19 6.85 1.47 -0.41
N SER A 20 7.17 0.22 -0.02
CA SER A 20 6.50 -0.41 1.12
C SER A 20 6.77 0.30 2.44
N LEU A 21 8.02 0.73 2.67
CA LEU A 21 8.39 1.46 3.89
C LEU A 21 7.70 2.82 3.95
N LEU A 22 7.71 3.56 2.84
CA LEU A 22 7.05 4.86 2.77
C LEU A 22 5.52 4.71 2.92
N TYR A 23 4.94 3.70 2.28
CA TYR A 23 3.52 3.39 2.40
C TYR A 23 3.13 3.06 3.84
N MET A 24 3.94 2.28 4.56
CA MET A 24 3.71 1.98 5.97
C MET A 24 3.71 3.23 6.84
N LEU A 25 4.68 4.13 6.65
CA LEU A 25 4.75 5.40 7.39
C LEU A 25 3.52 6.27 7.08
N CYS A 26 3.16 6.43 5.81
CA CYS A 26 1.98 7.19 5.41
C CYS A 26 0.68 6.57 5.94
N ALA A 27 0.54 5.25 5.88
CA ALA A 27 -0.63 4.54 6.38
C ALA A 27 -0.80 4.73 7.90
N ARG A 28 0.30 4.73 8.66
CA ARG A 28 0.29 5.04 10.10
C ARG A 28 -0.19 6.46 10.36
N LEU A 29 0.39 7.47 9.68
CA LEU A 29 -0.01 8.87 9.85
C LEU A 29 -1.49 9.11 9.48
N VAL A 30 -1.96 8.47 8.42
CA VAL A 30 -3.38 8.51 8.01
C VAL A 30 -4.27 7.86 9.08
N TYR A 31 -3.87 6.72 9.61
CA TYR A 31 -4.62 6.03 10.66
C TYR A 31 -4.69 6.88 11.92
N ASP A 32 -3.58 7.45 12.38
CA ASP A 32 -3.53 8.30 13.57
C ASP A 32 -4.49 9.50 13.40
N HIS A 33 -4.45 10.15 12.24
CA HIS A 33 -5.37 11.25 11.93
C HIS A 33 -6.85 10.81 11.90
N LEU A 34 -7.16 9.67 11.29
CA LEU A 34 -8.52 9.12 11.28
C LEU A 34 -8.96 8.71 12.69
N HIS A 35 -8.07 8.17 13.51
CA HIS A 35 -8.37 7.74 14.87
C HIS A 35 -8.70 8.93 15.78
N GLU A 36 -7.95 10.03 15.65
CA GLU A 36 -8.11 11.21 16.47
C GLU A 36 -9.34 12.06 16.08
N TYR A 37 -9.60 12.24 14.78
CA TYR A 37 -10.64 13.16 14.30
C TYR A 37 -11.88 12.49 13.71
N TYR A 38 -11.78 11.23 13.29
CA TYR A 38 -12.83 10.52 12.57
C TYR A 38 -12.96 9.08 13.05
N ARG A 39 -13.05 8.88 14.37
CA ARG A 39 -13.08 7.56 14.99
C ARG A 39 -14.16 6.63 14.40
N ASP A 40 -15.30 7.19 14.02
CA ASP A 40 -16.43 6.48 13.40
C ASP A 40 -16.15 6.02 11.95
N ALA A 41 -15.09 6.52 11.32
CA ALA A 41 -14.67 6.12 9.97
C ALA A 41 -13.83 4.83 9.98
N LEU A 42 -13.28 4.46 11.15
CA LEU A 42 -12.53 3.24 11.37
C LEU A 42 -13.48 2.12 11.81
N PRO A 43 -13.15 0.84 11.55
CA PRO A 43 -13.95 -0.26 12.07
C PRO A 43 -14.01 -0.16 13.61
N GLU A 44 -15.21 -0.32 14.19
CA GLU A 44 -15.35 -0.45 15.64
C GLU A 44 -14.38 -1.55 16.10
N LYS A 45 -13.63 -1.29 17.18
CA LYS A 45 -12.73 -2.27 17.83
C LYS A 45 -13.52 -3.46 18.46
N SER A 46 -14.66 -3.83 17.90
CA SER A 46 -15.35 -5.06 18.26
C SER A 46 -14.63 -6.20 17.54
N GLU A 47 -13.68 -6.82 18.24
CA GLU A 47 -13.45 -8.29 18.33
C GLU A 47 -13.47 -9.16 17.04
N ILE A 48 -13.47 -8.59 15.83
CA ILE A 48 -13.46 -9.34 14.59
C ILE A 48 -11.99 -9.57 14.21
N ALA A 49 -11.42 -10.59 14.85
CA ALA A 49 -10.36 -11.45 14.32
C ALA A 49 -8.97 -10.84 14.06
N PHE A 50 -8.55 -9.82 14.83
CA PHE A 50 -7.15 -9.35 14.85
C PHE A 50 -6.58 -9.32 16.28
N GLY A 51 -6.91 -10.32 17.10
CA GLY A 51 -6.24 -10.54 18.38
C GLY A 51 -4.72 -10.66 18.17
N ASP A 52 -3.95 -9.84 18.89
CA ASP A 52 -2.50 -9.58 18.76
C ASP A 52 -1.98 -8.79 17.54
N ALA A 53 -2.83 -8.48 16.55
CA ALA A 53 -2.42 -7.71 15.37
C ALA A 53 -2.71 -6.20 15.48
N ASP A 54 -3.30 -5.75 16.59
CA ASP A 54 -3.69 -4.35 16.85
C ASP A 54 -2.48 -3.38 16.84
N ASP A 55 -1.26 -3.89 17.09
CA ASP A 55 0.00 -3.13 17.04
C ASP A 55 0.84 -3.42 15.78
N GLY A 56 0.40 -4.36 14.93
CA GLY A 56 1.12 -4.75 13.73
C GLY A 56 0.97 -3.74 12.60
N MET A 57 2.04 -3.50 11.84
CA MET A 57 2.00 -2.63 10.65
C MET A 57 0.89 -3.00 9.65
N GLY A 58 0.44 -4.26 9.65
CA GLY A 58 -0.68 -4.75 8.86
C GLY A 58 -2.04 -4.17 9.25
N ALA A 59 -2.28 -3.85 10.53
CA ALA A 59 -3.55 -3.29 11.00
C ALA A 59 -3.77 -1.85 10.49
N TYR A 60 -2.71 -1.03 10.42
CA TYR A 60 -2.77 0.30 9.80
C TYR A 60 -3.11 0.20 8.30
N ILE A 61 -2.53 -0.77 7.59
CA ILE A 61 -2.82 -0.97 6.17
C ILE A 61 -4.26 -1.46 5.96
N ALA A 62 -4.70 -2.43 6.77
CA ALA A 62 -6.05 -2.99 6.70
C ALA A 62 -7.13 -1.95 7.01
N SER A 63 -6.90 -1.10 8.00
CA SER A 63 -7.83 -0.03 8.39
C SER A 63 -7.91 1.09 7.34
N VAL A 64 -6.78 1.49 6.74
CA VAL A 64 -6.77 2.41 5.58
C VAL A 64 -7.52 1.81 4.39
N TRP A 65 -7.32 0.52 4.12
CA TRP A 65 -8.02 -0.18 3.05
C TRP A 65 -9.52 -0.32 3.32
N TYR A 66 -9.92 -0.59 4.57
CA TYR A 66 -11.31 -0.60 5.00
C TYR A 66 -11.97 0.76 4.78
N ALA A 67 -11.34 1.85 5.24
CA ALA A 67 -11.82 3.22 5.03
C ALA A 67 -11.98 3.56 3.53
N SER A 68 -11.16 2.95 2.68
CA SER A 68 -11.28 3.05 1.22
C SER A 68 -12.48 2.31 0.67
N ARG A 69 -12.73 1.10 1.18
CA ARG A 69 -13.83 0.25 0.72
C ARG A 69 -15.20 0.80 1.14
N THR A 70 -15.28 1.36 2.35
CA THR A 70 -16.52 1.94 2.90
C THR A 70 -16.79 3.36 2.43
N GLY A 71 -15.81 4.01 1.80
CA GLY A 71 -15.94 5.40 1.35
C GLY A 71 -15.88 6.43 2.47
N SER A 72 -15.60 6.00 3.71
CA SER A 72 -15.54 6.88 4.89
C SER A 72 -14.48 7.98 4.76
N TYR A 73 -13.45 7.78 3.93
CA TYR A 73 -12.45 8.81 3.63
C TYR A 73 -13.03 10.10 3.03
N LYS A 74 -14.23 10.06 2.43
CA LYS A 74 -14.92 11.25 1.89
C LYS A 74 -15.44 12.18 3.00
N ARG A 75 -15.48 11.72 4.25
CA ARG A 75 -15.88 12.52 5.42
C ARG A 75 -14.78 13.45 5.90
N ILE A 76 -13.54 13.27 5.43
CA ILE A 76 -12.41 14.14 5.75
C ILE A 76 -12.70 15.54 5.18
N GLN A 77 -12.98 16.51 6.07
CA GLN A 77 -13.28 17.89 5.66
C GLN A 77 -12.04 18.63 5.16
N SER A 78 -10.86 18.28 5.70
CA SER A 78 -9.60 18.93 5.30
C SER A 78 -9.12 18.43 3.94
N ASN A 79 -9.07 19.34 2.96
CA ASN A 79 -8.66 19.03 1.60
C ASN A 79 -7.20 18.55 1.52
N THR A 80 -6.34 18.99 2.46
CA THR A 80 -4.95 18.53 2.57
C THR A 80 -4.87 17.07 2.96
N TRP A 81 -5.62 16.66 3.99
CA TRP A 81 -5.66 15.27 4.46
C TRP A 81 -6.35 14.35 3.47
N LEU A 82 -7.36 14.85 2.76
CA LEU A 82 -7.98 14.10 1.66
C LEU A 82 -6.98 13.82 0.53
N LYS A 83 -6.20 14.83 0.11
CA LYS A 83 -5.12 14.62 -0.87
C LYS A 83 -4.04 13.68 -0.36
N PHE A 84 -3.65 13.80 0.91
CA PHE A 84 -2.66 12.92 1.53
C PHE A 84 -3.14 11.45 1.58
N TYR A 85 -4.42 11.23 1.89
CA TYR A 85 -5.06 9.92 1.83
C TYR A 85 -5.02 9.33 0.41
N VAL A 86 -5.38 10.13 -0.59
CA VAL A 86 -5.35 9.70 -2.00
C VAL A 86 -3.93 9.37 -2.45
N LEU A 87 -2.94 10.21 -2.11
CA LEU A 87 -1.53 9.94 -2.41
C LEU A 87 -1.05 8.65 -1.75
N THR A 88 -1.44 8.41 -0.50
CA THR A 88 -1.10 7.18 0.22
C THR A 88 -1.68 5.95 -0.48
N ARG A 89 -2.91 6.03 -1.00
CA ARG A 89 -3.49 4.95 -1.81
C ARG A 89 -2.74 4.71 -3.11
N VAL A 90 -2.40 5.78 -3.82
CA VAL A 90 -1.66 5.70 -5.10
C VAL A 90 -0.30 5.06 -4.86
N LEU A 91 0.38 5.45 -3.77
CA LEU A 91 1.64 4.85 -3.35
C LEU A 91 1.48 3.36 -3.07
N GLY A 92 0.48 2.96 -2.29
CA GLY A 92 0.21 1.54 -2.02
C GLY A 92 -0.08 0.73 -3.29
N ALA A 93 -0.84 1.29 -4.23
CA ALA A 93 -1.10 0.66 -5.52
C ALA A 93 0.16 0.55 -6.39
N PHE A 94 0.97 1.60 -6.44
CA PHE A 94 2.26 1.60 -7.15
C PHE A 94 3.20 0.53 -6.59
N THR A 95 3.37 0.49 -5.26
CA THR A 95 4.17 -0.54 -4.59
C THR A 95 3.64 -1.94 -4.85
N GLY A 96 2.31 -2.13 -4.82
CA GLY A 96 1.67 -3.39 -5.17
C GLY A 96 1.98 -3.83 -6.61
N ILE A 97 1.92 -2.91 -7.57
CA ILE A 97 2.29 -3.18 -8.97
C ILE A 97 3.77 -3.53 -9.09
N CYS A 98 4.67 -2.82 -8.42
CA CYS A 98 6.10 -3.14 -8.40
C CYS A 98 6.36 -4.55 -7.85
N LEU A 99 5.66 -4.91 -6.77
CA LEU A 99 5.83 -6.20 -6.11
C LEU A 99 5.26 -7.34 -6.97
N LEU A 100 4.07 -7.16 -7.56
CA LEU A 100 3.52 -8.07 -8.55
C LEU A 100 4.43 -8.22 -9.77
N GLY A 101 4.95 -7.11 -10.30
CA GLY A 101 5.89 -7.12 -11.42
C GLY A 101 7.18 -7.87 -11.09
N LEU A 102 7.67 -7.74 -9.86
CA LEU A 102 8.84 -8.47 -9.38
C LEU A 102 8.54 -9.98 -9.28
N VAL A 103 7.43 -10.38 -8.66
CA VAL A 103 7.01 -11.80 -8.58
C VAL A 103 6.79 -12.40 -9.97
N MET A 104 6.10 -11.69 -10.86
CA MET A 104 5.88 -12.11 -12.25
C MET A 104 7.19 -12.26 -13.00
N SER A 105 8.17 -11.39 -12.74
CA SER A 105 9.50 -11.49 -13.35
C SER A 105 10.23 -12.80 -12.98
N PHE A 106 10.03 -13.30 -11.76
CA PHE A 106 10.58 -14.59 -11.32
C PHE A 106 9.78 -15.78 -11.86
N LEU A 107 8.45 -15.73 -11.82
CA LEU A 107 7.58 -16.81 -12.32
C LEU A 107 7.70 -17.01 -13.84
N PHE A 108 7.76 -15.91 -14.58
CA PHE A 108 7.86 -15.95 -16.04
C PHE A 108 9.29 -15.96 -16.54
N TRP A 109 10.31 -16.07 -15.68
CA TRP A 109 11.72 -16.04 -16.09
C TRP A 109 12.06 -17.04 -17.22
N GLY A 110 11.44 -18.22 -17.20
CA GLY A 110 11.57 -19.23 -18.26
C GLY A 110 10.93 -18.82 -19.59
N HIS A 111 9.75 -18.18 -19.56
CA HIS A 111 9.05 -17.69 -20.76
C HIS A 111 9.58 -16.33 -21.25
N LEU A 112 10.06 -15.46 -20.36
CA LEU A 112 10.70 -14.19 -20.67
C LEU A 112 11.97 -14.41 -21.49
N LYS A 113 12.74 -15.47 -21.19
CA LYS A 113 13.88 -15.89 -22.00
C LYS A 113 13.51 -16.25 -23.44
N ALA A 114 12.30 -16.79 -23.66
CA ALA A 114 11.84 -17.24 -24.98
C ALA A 114 11.20 -16.12 -25.83
N TRP A 115 10.63 -15.09 -25.20
CA TRP A 115 10.00 -13.95 -25.90
C TRP A 115 10.95 -12.76 -26.17
N LEU A 116 12.12 -12.74 -25.54
CA LEU A 116 13.13 -11.68 -25.68
C LEU A 116 14.40 -12.13 -26.42
N LEU A 117 14.31 -13.26 -27.14
CA LEU A 117 15.23 -13.77 -28.15
C LEU A 117 14.59 -13.56 -29.53
#